data_AF-A0A661P5F6-F1
#
_entry.id   AF-A0A661P5F6-F1
#
_cell.length_a   1.000
_cell.length_b   1.000
_cell.length_c   1.000
_cell.angle_alpha   90.00
_cell.angle_beta   90.00
_cell.angle_gamma   90.00
#
_symmetry.space_group_name_H-M   'P 1'
#
loop_
_entity.id
_entity.type
_entity.pdbx_description
1 polymer ?
#
loop_
_entity_poly.entity_id
_entity_poly.type
_entity_poly.pdbx_seq_one_letter_code
_entity_poly.pdbx_strand_id
1 'polypeptide(L)' 'MCCAIDDVALASLRRPPEEQLRCSLCSHDIEGEPGGSGLFMWTRGDQVRFDEPPLCAQCATAVGVTAFSLWCGDDEGE' A
#
# COMPACT_ATOMS: atom_id res chain seq x y z
N MET A 1 -8.66 12.59 34.96
CA MET A 1 -7.96 11.34 34.62
C MET A 1 -7.26 11.57 33.29
N CYS A 2 -6.00 11.99 33.30
CA CYS A 2 -5.23 12.18 32.06
C CYS A 2 -4.43 10.89 31.84
N CYS A 3 -4.76 10.13 30.81
CA CYS A 3 -3.92 9.04 30.36
C CYS A 3 -2.69 9.66 29.69
N ALA A 4 -1.58 9.75 30.41
CA ALA A 4 -0.29 10.04 29.80
C ALA A 4 0.06 8.83 28.93
N ILE A 5 0.07 9.01 27.62
CA ILE A 5 0.67 8.05 26.70
C ILE A 5 2.17 8.03 26.99
N ASP A 6 2.70 6.91 27.49
CA ASP A 6 4.13 6.79 27.80
C ASP A 6 4.98 6.86 26.52
N ASP A 7 6.19 7.42 26.63
CA ASP A 7 7.11 7.65 25.51
C ASP A 7 7.42 6.38 24.70
N VAL A 8 7.30 5.20 25.32
CA VAL A 8 7.47 3.88 24.67
C VAL A 8 6.36 3.60 23.64
N ALA A 9 5.12 4.01 23.94
CA ALA A 9 3.99 3.87 23.01
C ALA A 9 4.16 4.80 21.80
N LEU A 10 4.66 6.02 22.03
CA LEU A 10 4.97 6.96 20.95
C LEU A 10 6.16 6.46 20.10
N ALA A 11 7.15 5.83 20.71
CA ALA A 11 8.30 5.24 20.02
C ALA A 11 7.90 4.04 19.14
N SER A 12 6.92 3.24 19.56
CA SER A 12 6.42 2.10 18.78
C SER A 12 5.60 2.53 17.56
N LEU A 13 4.99 3.72 17.61
CA LEU A 13 4.31 4.34 16.46
C LEU A 13 5.29 5.01 15.47
N ARG A 14 6.54 5.26 15.87
CA ARG A 14 7.55 5.81 14.99
C ARG A 14 8.13 4.71 14.11
N ARG A 15 7.64 4.66 12.87
CA ARG A 15 8.37 4.05 11.76
C ARG A 15 9.79 4.63 11.72
N PRO A 16 10.85 3.81 11.63
CA PRO A 16 12.21 4.33 11.55
C PRO A 16 12.33 5.30 10.35
N PRO A 17 13.08 6.40 10.48
CA PRO A 17 13.24 7.36 9.41
C PRO A 17 13.91 6.72 8.17
N GLU A 18 13.15 6.72 7.08
CA GLU A 18 13.56 6.97 5.68
C GLU A 18 14.52 5.98 4.99
N GLU A 19 14.06 4.74 4.80
CA GLU A 19 14.19 4.20 3.44
C GLU A 19 13.23 5.01 2.57
N GLN A 20 13.78 5.85 1.68
CA GLN A 20 13.02 6.67 0.74
C GLN A 20 11.99 5.77 0.03
N LEU A 21 10.71 5.93 0.37
CA LEU A 21 9.65 5.11 -0.19
C LEU A 21 9.52 5.48 -1.67
N ARG A 22 9.67 4.50 -2.56
CA ARG A 22 9.50 4.71 -4.00
C ARG A 22 8.24 4.01 -4.46
N CYS A 23 7.41 4.74 -5.19
CA CYS A 23 6.24 4.15 -5.82
C CYS A 23 6.68 3.01 -6.74
N SER A 24 6.17 1.81 -6.52
CA SER A 24 6.55 0.64 -7.33
C SER A 24 6.16 0.75 -8.79
N LEU A 25 5.18 1.62 -9.12
CA LEU A 25 4.66 1.78 -10.47
C LEU A 25 5.36 2.90 -11.26
N CYS A 26 5.51 4.09 -10.68
CA CYS A 26 6.11 5.24 -11.37
C CYS A 26 7.53 5.59 -10.88
N SER A 27 8.06 4.86 -9.89
CA SER A 27 9.40 5.04 -9.31
C SER A 27 9.68 6.41 -8.69
N HIS A 28 8.66 7.26 -8.53
CA HIS A 28 8.78 8.54 -7.83
C HIS A 28 8.89 8.32 -6.33
N ASP A 29 9.63 9.21 -5.67
CA ASP A 29 9.71 9.23 -4.22
C ASP A 29 8.36 9.63 -3.62
N ILE A 30 7.99 8.99 -2.53
CA ILE A 30 6.77 9.23 -1.76
C ILE A 30 7.16 10.01 -0.51
N GLU A 31 6.64 11.23 -0.41
CA GLU A 31 6.76 12.05 0.80
C GLU A 31 5.66 11.67 1.78
N GLY A 32 6.03 11.24 3.00
CA GLY A 32 5.07 10.84 4.03
C GLY A 32 4.50 9.44 3.81
N GLU A 33 3.18 9.29 3.98
CA GLU A 33 2.51 8.00 3.88
C GLU A 33 2.15 7.65 2.42
N PRO A 34 2.27 6.36 2.01
CA PRO A 34 1.77 5.88 0.73
C PRO A 34 0.27 6.17 0.56
N GLY A 35 -0.14 6.47 -0.67
CA GLY A 35 -1.57 6.62 -0.98
C GLY A 35 -2.31 5.28 -1.12
N GLY A 36 -1.56 4.18 -1.08
CA GLY A 36 -2.04 2.80 -1.09
C GLY A 36 -0.88 1.83 -1.32
N SER A 37 -1.21 0.56 -1.48
CA SER A 37 -0.27 -0.50 -1.84
C SER A 37 -0.75 -1.25 -3.08
N GLY A 38 0.19 -1.75 -3.87
CA GLY A 38 -0.07 -2.81 -4.84
C GLY A 38 -0.11 -4.17 -4.15
N LEU A 39 -0.33 -5.23 -4.94
CA LEU A 39 -0.22 -6.61 -4.45
C LEU A 39 0.53 -7.44 -5.48
N PHE A 40 1.72 -7.92 -5.11
CA PHE A 40 2.38 -9.01 -5.80
C PHE A 40 2.12 -10.31 -5.06
N MET A 41 1.62 -11.30 -5.77
CA MET A 41 1.38 -12.64 -5.24
C MET A 41 2.12 -13.65 -6.11
N TRP A 42 2.83 -14.57 -5.45
CA TRP A 42 3.48 -15.67 -6.16
C TRP A 42 3.46 -16.95 -5.33
N THR A 43 3.56 -18.07 -6.02
CA THR A 43 3.60 -19.40 -5.41
C THR A 43 4.93 -20.09 -5.71
N ARG A 44 5.42 -20.87 -4.74
CA ARG A 44 6.60 -21.72 -4.91
C ARG A 44 6.39 -23.04 -4.17
N GLY A 45 6.06 -24.10 -4.91
CA GLY A 45 5.58 -25.34 -4.32
C GLY A 45 4.32 -25.05 -3.50
N ASP A 46 4.32 -25.47 -2.23
CA ASP A 46 3.20 -25.25 -1.31
C ASP A 46 3.22 -23.86 -0.62
N GLN A 47 4.20 -23.00 -0.94
CA GLN A 47 4.26 -21.66 -0.36
C GLN A 47 3.52 -20.66 -1.23
N VAL A 48 2.66 -19.86 -0.60
CA VAL A 48 2.08 -18.65 -1.17
C VAL A 48 2.72 -17.45 -0.49
N ARG A 49 3.21 -16.49 -1.28
CA ARG A 49 3.85 -15.27 -0.80
C ARG A 49 3.11 -14.06 -1.35
N PHE A 50 3.03 -13.04 -0.51
CA PHE A 50 2.42 -11.76 -0.79
C PHE A 50 3.45 -10.68 -0.49
N ASP A 51 3.49 -9.66 -1.34
CA ASP A 51 4.22 -8.42 -1.13
C ASP A 51 3.30 -7.25 -1.47
N GLU A 52 3.26 -6.25 -0.60
CA GLU A 52 2.37 -5.09 -0.67
C GLU A 52 3.21 -3.83 -0.90
N PRO A 53 3.78 -3.64 -2.11
CA PRO A 53 4.69 -2.54 -2.37
C PRO A 53 3.95 -1.18 -2.33
N PRO A 54 4.60 -0.11 -1.87
CA PRO A 54 3.95 1.19 -1.74
C PRO A 54 3.64 1.83 -3.09
N LEU A 55 2.51 2.54 -3.17
CA LEU A 55 2.10 3.35 -4.30
C LEU A 55 1.90 4.81 -3.87
N CYS A 56 2.28 5.76 -4.73
CA CYS A 56 1.90 7.16 -4.52
C CYS A 56 0.38 7.34 -4.70
N ALA A 57 -0.19 8.41 -4.16
CA ALA A 57 -1.63 8.69 -4.23
C ALA A 57 -2.22 8.64 -5.65
N GLN A 58 -1.47 9.16 -6.63
CA GLN A 58 -1.90 9.13 -8.03
C GLN A 58 -1.97 7.69 -8.58
N CYS A 59 -0.92 6.88 -8.38
CA CYS A 59 -0.88 5.51 -8.88
C CYS A 59 -1.88 4.61 -8.15
N ALA A 60 -2.01 4.74 -6.82
CA ALA A 60 -2.99 3.99 -6.04
C ALA A 60 -4.42 4.25 -6.52
N THR A 61 -4.77 5.52 -6.74
CA THR A 61 -6.10 5.91 -7.25
C THR A 61 -6.33 5.40 -8.66
N ALA A 62 -5.36 5.59 -9.57
CA ALA A 62 -5.48 5.12 -10.95
C ALA A 62 -5.71 3.62 -11.03
N VAL A 63 -4.90 2.83 -10.31
CA VAL A 63 -5.05 1.37 -10.25
C VAL A 63 -6.41 0.98 -9.65
N GLY A 64 -6.81 1.58 -8.53
CA GLY A 64 -8.08 1.28 -7.87
C GLY A 64 -9.29 1.56 -8.75
N VAL A 65 -9.32 2.70 -9.43
CA VAL A 65 -10.41 3.06 -10.36
C VAL A 65 -10.42 2.12 -11.56
N THR A 66 -9.28 1.85 -12.18
CA THR A 66 -9.21 0.93 -13.33
C THR A 66 -9.65 -0.48 -12.96
N ALA A 67 -9.20 -1.01 -11.81
CA ALA A 67 -9.61 -2.32 -11.32
C ALA A 67 -11.12 -2.37 -11.06
N PHE A 68 -11.68 -1.34 -10.43
CA PHE A 68 -13.12 -1.24 -10.20
C PHE A 68 -13.92 -1.16 -11.50
N SER A 69 -13.48 -0.37 -12.47
CA SER A 69 -14.13 -0.28 -13.79
C SER A 69 -14.12 -1.61 -14.54
N LEU A 70 -13.01 -2.35 -14.50
CA LEU A 70 -12.92 -3.69 -15.09
C LEU A 70 -13.86 -4.67 -14.40
N TRP A 71 -13.91 -4.63 -13.07
CA TRP A 71 -14.82 -5.48 -12.29
C TRP A 71 -16.29 -5.21 -12.60
N CYS A 72 -16.70 -3.95 -12.68
CA CYS A 72 -18.08 -3.59 -13.01
C CYS A 72 -18.44 -3.87 -14.48
N GLY A 73 -17.48 -3.78 -15.40
CA GLY A 73 -17.70 -4.03 -16.82
C GLY A 73 -17.87 -5.50 -17.20
N ASP A 74 -17.47 -6.43 -16.34
CA ASP A 74 -17.60 -7.88 -16.55
C ASP A 74 -19.04 -8.40 -16.33
N ASP A 75 -19.94 -7.59 -15.73
CA ASP A 75 -21.34 -7.96 -15.39
C ASP A 75 -22.36 -7.67 -16.50
N GLU A 76 -22.00 -6.89 -17.54
CA GLU A 76 -22.93 -6.43 -18.59
C GLU A 76 -22.97 -7.33 -19.85
N GLY A 77 -22.39 -8.55 -19.79
CA GLY A 77 -22.07 -9.33 -20.99
C GLY A 77 -22.22 -10.86 -20.92
N GLU A 78 -23.06 -11.41 -20.04
CA GLU A 78 -23.44 -12.84 -20.02
C GLU A 78 -24.95 -13.08 -19.90
#